data_AF-N6ZRB1-F1
#
_entry.id   AF-N6ZRB1-F1
#
_cell.length_a   1.000
_cell.length_b   1.000
_cell.length_c   1.000
_cell.angle_alpha   90.00
_cell.angle_beta   90.00
_cell.angle_gamma   90.00
#
_symmetry.space_group_name_H-M   'P 1'
#
loop_
_entity.id
_entity.type
_entity.pdbx_description
1 polymer ?
#
loop_
_entity_poly.entity_id
_entity_poly.type
_entity_poly.pdbx_seq_one_letter_code
_entity_poly.pdbx_strand_id
1 'polypeptide(L)'
;MQLVVSSGKVLIDAEREQALREFAHGMPLPEPSRRDIATMLEWIDIAIGTLDRDNELDAARYAALVLDKQYLRLAARGLMPTRN
;
A
#
# COMPACT_ATOMS: atom_id res chain seq x y z
N MET A 1 11.06 -5.51 -1.79
CA MET A 1 10.83 -4.80 -0.51
C MET A 1 9.35 -4.90 -0.16
N GLN A 2 9.00 -5.08 1.11
CA GLN A 2 7.66 -5.48 1.56
C GLN A 2 7.17 -4.50 2.63
N LEU A 3 5.89 -4.12 2.58
CA LEU A 3 5.26 -3.41 3.70
C LEU A 3 5.47 -4.22 4.98
N VAL A 4 5.70 -3.56 6.11
CA VAL A 4 5.84 -4.28 7.39
C VAL A 4 4.60 -4.02 8.22
N VAL A 5 3.92 -5.08 8.65
CA VAL A 5 2.81 -4.96 9.60
C VAL A 5 3.29 -5.38 10.98
N SER A 6 3.15 -4.49 11.96
CA SER A 6 3.46 -4.75 13.36
C SER A 6 2.41 -4.12 14.25
N SER A 7 1.93 -4.87 15.26
CA SER A 7 0.93 -4.39 16.24
C SER A 7 -0.31 -3.72 15.62
N GLY A 8 -0.78 -4.24 14.48
CA GLY A 8 -1.93 -3.70 13.74
C GLY A 8 -1.68 -2.41 12.95
N LYS A 9 -0.43 -1.93 12.92
CA LYS A 9 0.01 -0.77 12.13
C LYS A 9 0.86 -1.20 10.93
N VAL A 10 0.74 -0.44 9.86
CA VAL A 10 1.56 -0.57 8.65
C VAL A 10 2.73 0.39 8.78
N LEU A 11 3.93 -0.16 8.94
CA LEU A 11 5.18 0.57 8.99
C LEU A 11 5.69 0.75 7.55
N ILE A 12 5.98 2.00 7.21
CA ILE A 12 6.42 2.43 5.88
C ILE A 12 7.64 3.31 6.12
N ASP A 13 8.79 2.89 5.58
CA ASP A 13 10.00 3.72 5.58
C ASP A 13 9.90 4.84 4.53
N ALA A 14 10.86 5.78 4.56
CA ALA A 14 10.83 6.97 3.69
C ALA A 14 10.92 6.62 2.19
N GLU A 15 11.71 5.60 1.82
CA GLU A 15 11.83 5.16 0.43
C GLU A 15 10.50 4.57 -0.07
N ARG A 16 9.85 3.76 0.76
CA ARG A 16 8.56 3.17 0.43
C ARG A 16 7.45 4.20 0.40
N GLU A 17 7.47 5.18 1.29
CA GLU A 17 6.52 6.29 1.31
C GLU A 17 6.59 7.09 0.00
N GLN A 18 7.80 7.42 -0.45
CA GLN A 18 8.01 8.08 -1.73
C GLN A 18 7.51 7.22 -2.92
N ALA A 19 7.86 5.93 -2.95
CA ALA A 19 7.43 5.03 -4.02
C ALA A 19 5.90 4.86 -4.08
N LEU A 20 5.23 4.70 -2.94
CA LEU A 20 3.78 4.61 -2.86
C LEU A 20 3.11 5.89 -3.35
N ARG A 21 3.66 7.04 -2.96
CA ARG A 21 3.18 8.34 -3.42
C ARG A 21 3.32 8.49 -4.93
N GLU A 22 4.45 8.09 -5.50
CA GLU A 22 4.66 8.11 -6.96
C GLU A 22 3.71 7.18 -7.71
N PHE A 23 3.48 5.98 -7.18
CA PHE A 23 2.56 5.00 -7.77
C PHE A 23 1.10 5.45 -7.68
N ALA A 24 0.75 6.26 -6.68
CA ALA A 24 -0.56 6.86 -6.50
C ALA A 24 -0.67 8.29 -7.06
N HIS A 25 0.15 8.65 -8.07
CA HIS A 25 0.13 9.97 -8.74
C HIS A 25 0.25 11.17 -7.78
N GLY A 26 1.02 11.03 -6.71
CA GLY A 26 1.22 12.11 -5.73
C GLY A 26 0.20 12.13 -4.60
N MET A 27 -0.80 11.23 -4.61
CA MET A 27 -1.81 11.13 -3.56
C MET A 27 -1.13 11.03 -2.18
N PRO A 28 -1.51 11.88 -1.22
CA PRO A 28 -0.91 11.84 0.10
C PRO A 28 -1.27 10.53 0.81
N LEU A 29 -0.28 9.91 1.43
CA LEU A 29 -0.52 8.77 2.33
C LEU A 29 -1.27 9.24 3.58
N PRO A 30 -2.02 8.33 4.24
CA PRO A 30 -2.60 8.63 5.56
C PRO A 30 -1.51 9.04 6.54
N GLU A 31 -1.87 9.86 7.53
CA GLU A 31 -0.95 10.23 8.60
C GLU A 31 -0.40 8.99 9.32
N PRO A 32 0.89 8.96 9.74
CA PRO A 32 1.50 7.78 10.35
C PRO A 32 0.70 7.16 11.51
N SER A 33 0.06 7.99 12.34
CA SER A 33 -0.81 7.55 13.45
C SER A 33 -2.04 6.77 12.99
N ARG A 34 -2.52 7.01 11.77
CA ARG A 34 -3.72 6.42 11.16
C ARG A 34 -3.43 5.28 10.19
N ARG A 35 -2.15 4.92 9.97
CA ARG A 35 -1.76 3.82 9.07
C ARG A 35 -2.01 2.44 9.70
N ASP A 36 -3.26 2.12 10.03
CA ASP A 36 -3.67 0.73 10.26
C ASP A 36 -3.98 0.04 8.94
N ILE A 37 -4.15 -1.29 9.01
CA ILE A 37 -4.36 -2.11 7.80
C ILE A 37 -5.62 -1.67 7.05
N ALA A 38 -6.72 -1.37 7.76
CA ALA A 38 -8.00 -1.01 7.13
C ALA A 38 -7.86 0.31 6.37
N THR A 39 -7.30 1.32 7.02
CA THR A 39 -7.05 2.65 6.42
C THR A 39 -6.13 2.55 5.21
N MET A 40 -5.07 1.73 5.30
CA MET A 40 -4.16 1.53 4.16
C MET A 40 -4.82 0.77 3.02
N LEU A 41 -5.69 -0.20 3.29
CA LEU A 41 -6.44 -0.91 2.25
C LEU A 41 -7.39 0.03 1.51
N GLU A 42 -8.11 0.90 2.23
CA GLU A 42 -8.98 1.92 1.65
C GLU A 42 -8.17 2.91 0.78
N TRP A 43 -7.03 3.38 1.29
CA TRP A 43 -6.15 4.26 0.54
C TRP A 43 -5.65 3.62 -0.76
N ILE A 44 -5.22 2.35 -0.72
CA ILE A 44 -4.80 1.63 -1.93
C ILE A 44 -5.96 1.47 -2.92
N ASP A 45 -7.19 1.25 -2.44
CA ASP A 45 -8.36 1.15 -3.30
C ASP A 45 -8.65 2.45 -4.05
N ILE A 46 -8.51 3.59 -3.38
CA ILE A 46 -8.63 4.90 -4.01
C ILE A 46 -7.51 5.12 -5.02
N ALA A 47 -6.24 4.85 -4.64
CA ALA A 47 -5.08 5.01 -5.50
C ALA A 47 -5.16 4.14 -6.77
N ILE A 48 -5.64 2.91 -6.66
CA ILE A 48 -5.88 2.03 -7.81
C ILE A 48 -6.98 2.60 -8.72
N GLY A 49 -8.00 3.21 -8.14
CA GLY A 49 -9.13 3.79 -8.88
C GLY A 49 -8.75 5.00 -9.76
N THR A 50 -7.60 5.63 -9.52
CA THR A 50 -7.13 6.79 -10.30
C THR A 50 -6.21 6.41 -11.46
N LEU A 51 -5.84 5.13 -11.61
CA LEU A 51 -4.89 4.67 -12.63
C LEU A 51 -5.59 4.30 -13.94
N ASP A 52 -5.01 4.74 -15.06
CA ASP A 52 -5.43 4.34 -16.40
C ASP A 52 -4.77 3.02 -16.81
N ARG A 53 -5.55 1.95 -16.96
CA ARG A 53 -4.99 0.62 -17.28
C ARG A 53 -4.51 0.47 -18.72
N ASP A 54 -4.97 1.35 -19.62
CA ASP A 54 -4.54 1.33 -21.02
C ASP A 54 -3.19 2.05 -21.20
N ASN A 55 -2.75 2.79 -20.18
CA ASN A 55 -1.42 3.36 -20.09
C ASN A 55 -0.43 2.36 -19.46
N GLU A 56 0.65 2.03 -20.18
CA GLU A 56 1.63 1.03 -19.73
C GLU A 56 2.28 1.34 -18.38
N LEU A 57 2.53 2.62 -18.08
CA LEU A 57 3.14 3.04 -16.81
C LEU A 57 2.14 2.88 -15.66
N ASP A 58 0.89 3.23 -15.88
CA ASP A 58 -0.18 3.07 -14.89
C ASP A 58 -0.58 1.60 -14.71
N ALA A 59 -0.49 0.78 -15.75
CA ALA A 59 -0.63 -0.67 -15.63
C ALA A 59 0.45 -1.28 -14.71
N ALA A 60 1.70 -0.83 -14.81
CA ALA A 60 2.78 -1.25 -13.92
C ALA A 60 2.54 -0.80 -12.47
N ARG A 61 2.12 0.46 -12.27
CA ARG A 61 1.75 1.00 -10.94
C ARG A 61 0.59 0.23 -10.32
N TYR A 62 -0.43 -0.08 -11.12
CA TYR A 62 -1.58 -0.88 -10.72
C TYR A 62 -1.15 -2.25 -10.21
N ALA A 63 -0.30 -2.95 -10.97
CA ALA A 63 0.20 -4.27 -10.57
C ALA A 63 0.94 -4.22 -9.23
N ALA A 64 1.79 -3.20 -9.02
CA ALA A 64 2.52 -3.01 -7.77
C ALA A 64 1.57 -2.74 -6.58
N LEU A 65 0.60 -1.84 -6.73
CA LEU A 65 -0.37 -1.52 -5.68
C LEU A 65 -1.29 -2.71 -5.35
N VAL A 66 -1.66 -3.51 -6.35
CA VAL A 66 -2.42 -4.76 -6.12
C VAL A 66 -1.62 -5.74 -5.27
N LEU A 67 -0.31 -5.89 -5.51
CA LEU A 67 0.54 -6.76 -4.69
C LEU A 67 0.59 -6.28 -3.23
N ASP A 68 0.75 -4.98 -3.00
CA ASP A 68 0.68 -4.39 -1.66
C ASP A 68 -0.67 -4.63 -0.98
N LYS A 69 -1.76 -4.48 -1.73
CA LYS A 69 -3.11 -4.77 -1.25
C LYS A 69 -3.25 -6.24 -0.81
N GLN A 70 -2.75 -7.18 -1.60
CA GLN A 70 -2.80 -8.60 -1.24
C GLN A 70 -1.96 -8.90 -0.02
N TYR A 71 -0.78 -8.29 0.09
CA TYR A 71 0.05 -8.44 1.28
C TYR A 71 -0.69 -7.97 2.55
N LEU A 72 -1.31 -6.77 2.51
CA LEU A 72 -2.08 -6.25 3.64
C LEU A 72 -3.29 -7.14 3.98
N ARG A 73 -3.97 -7.70 2.99
CA ARG A 73 -5.07 -8.66 3.20
C ARG A 73 -4.60 -9.95 3.87
N LEU A 74 -3.44 -10.47 3.49
CA LEU A 74 -2.86 -11.65 4.13
C LEU A 74 -2.41 -11.35 5.56
N ALA A 75 -1.80 -10.17 5.79
CA ALA A 75 -1.43 -9.71 7.12
C ALA A 75 -2.66 -9.52 8.04
N ALA A 76 -3.77 -8.98 7.52
CA ALA A 76 -5.03 -8.85 8.25
C ALA A 76 -5.60 -10.20 8.74
N ARG A 77 -5.26 -11.28 8.05
CA ARG A 77 -5.68 -12.66 8.37
C ARG A 77 -4.67 -13.40 9.25
N GLY A 78 -3.56 -12.76 9.65
CA GLY A 78 -2.47 -13.42 10.37
C GLY A 78 -1.71 -14.44 9.52
N LEU A 79 -1.80 -14.36 8.19
CA LEU A 79 -1.20 -15.32 7.25
C LEU A 79 0.17 -14.87 6.71
N MET A 80 0.68 -13.72 7.17
CA MET A 80 2.02 -13.25 6.89
C MET A 80 2.85 -13.25 8.17
N PRO A 81 4.16 -13.57 8.09
CA PRO A 81 5.06 -13.36 9.21
C PRO A 81 5.11 -11.87 9.54
N THR A 82 4.54 -11.48 10.68
CA THR A 82 4.77 -10.17 11.28
C THR A 82 6.17 -10.19 11.88
N ARG A 83 7.06 -9.31 11.41
CA ARG A 83 8.32 -9.07 12.14
C ARG A 83 7.93 -8.38 13.45
N ASN A 84 7.97 -9.14 14.55
CA ASN A 84 7.94 -8.62 15.91
C ASN A 84 9.29 -8.00 16.25
#